data_AF-A0A1Y4AAU3-F1
#
_entry.id   AF-A0A1Y4AAU3-F1
#
_cell.length_a   1.000
_cell.length_b   1.000
_cell.length_c   1.000
_cell.angle_alpha   90.00
_cell.angle_beta   90.00
_cell.angle_gamma   90.00
#
_symmetry.space_group_name_H-M   'P 1'
#
loop_
_entity.id
_entity.type
_entity.pdbx_description
1 polymer ?
#
loop_
_entity_poly.entity_id
_entity_poly.type
_entity_poly.pdbx_seq_one_letter_code
_entity_poly.pdbx_strand_id
1 'polypeptide(L)'
;MAFNTQQASRARAAVLIAALVIVAGLAAFVVMGGLAPATLGDVAADTAGTSSSADAAEAMETVDAQYGTAAQALLAQYEQDPTNPTTLLNVANGYFDWGVAALNHATDDEGSAHAIELLNQAVGYYDDYLADNPEAKSAMVDRAICVFYAGDHTSAIEALEDLVQNTDPGFAPAWANLGMFLESEGRTNEARDAYETAIEAAGETDAYGVRDYAQGRLDALG
;
A
#
# COMPACT_ATOMS: atom_id res chain seq x y z
N MET A 1 20.18 4.63 -40.70
CA MET A 1 20.33 4.18 -39.30
C MET A 1 19.49 5.10 -38.43
N ALA A 2 18.24 4.74 -38.22
CA ALA A 2 17.32 5.47 -37.36
C ALA A 2 16.63 4.42 -36.49
N PHE A 3 17.28 4.07 -35.39
CA PHE A 3 16.71 3.24 -34.33
C PHE A 3 16.92 4.03 -33.03
N ASN A 4 15.85 4.10 -32.24
CA ASN A 4 15.88 4.42 -30.80
C ASN A 4 15.99 5.85 -30.30
N THR A 5 15.12 6.74 -30.78
CA THR A 5 14.58 7.81 -29.92
C THR A 5 13.28 7.41 -29.21
N GLN A 6 12.51 6.44 -29.76
CA GLN A 6 11.29 5.95 -29.10
C GLN A 6 11.51 4.92 -27.97
N GLN A 7 12.62 4.17 -27.98
CA GLN A 7 12.91 3.20 -26.91
C GLN A 7 13.46 3.89 -25.65
N ALA A 8 14.15 5.04 -25.81
CA ALA A 8 14.66 5.83 -24.70
C ALA A 8 13.56 6.58 -23.92
N SER A 9 12.44 6.96 -24.56
CA SER A 9 11.32 7.60 -23.85
C SER A 9 10.47 6.58 -23.09
N ARG A 10 10.31 5.36 -23.61
CA ARG A 10 9.60 4.27 -22.92
C ARG A 10 10.33 3.79 -21.67
N ALA A 11 11.66 3.76 -21.70
CA ALA A 11 12.47 3.42 -20.52
C ALA A 11 12.35 4.46 -19.39
N ARG A 12 12.11 5.74 -19.72
CA ARG A 12 11.88 6.78 -18.70
C ARG A 12 10.44 6.80 -18.18
N ALA A 13 9.47 6.38 -19.00
CA ALA A 13 8.07 6.27 -18.59
C ALA A 13 7.78 5.03 -17.71
N ALA A 14 8.64 4.01 -17.75
CA ALA A 14 8.49 2.79 -16.95
C ALA A 14 8.97 2.94 -15.49
N VAL A 15 9.53 4.08 -15.09
CA VAL A 15 10.09 4.33 -13.74
C VAL A 15 9.24 5.33 -12.93
N LEU A 16 8.09 5.78 -13.45
CA LEU A 16 7.20 6.73 -12.79
C LEU A 16 5.78 6.18 -12.64
N ILE A 17 5.66 5.02 -12.00
CA ILE A 17 4.40 4.61 -11.37
C ILE A 17 4.76 4.22 -9.94
N ALA A 18 5.01 5.24 -9.10
CA ALA A 18 4.65 5.10 -7.70
C ALA A 18 3.12 5.12 -7.69
N ALA A 19 2.51 3.96 -7.92
CA ALA A 19 1.09 3.81 -7.65
C ALA A 19 0.95 4.00 -6.15
N LEU A 20 0.40 5.14 -5.74
CA LEU A 20 -0.23 5.26 -4.43
C LEU A 20 -1.10 4.02 -4.25
N VAL A 21 -0.70 3.15 -3.32
CA VAL A 21 -1.55 2.05 -2.88
C VAL A 21 -2.70 2.70 -2.13
N ILE A 22 -3.77 3.01 -2.86
CA ILE A 22 -5.03 3.46 -2.27
C ILE A 22 -5.67 2.22 -1.62
N VAL A 23 -5.31 1.94 -0.38
CA VAL A 23 -6.12 1.04 0.46
C VAL A 23 -7.36 1.83 0.85
N ALA A 24 -8.46 1.57 0.15
CA ALA A 24 -9.76 2.09 0.55
C ALA A 24 -10.10 1.53 1.93
N GLY A 25 -10.19 2.39 2.94
CA GLY A 25 -10.47 2.01 4.32
C GLY A 25 -11.77 1.22 4.45
N LEU A 26 -11.68 0.03 5.04
CA LEU A 26 -12.83 -0.76 5.47
C LEU A 26 -13.49 -0.11 6.69
N ALA A 27 -14.53 0.70 6.44
CA ALA A 27 -15.48 1.08 7.48
C ALA A 27 -16.47 -0.08 7.69
N ALA A 28 -16.14 -1.02 8.57
CA ALA A 28 -17.07 -2.07 9.00
C ALA A 28 -18.18 -1.48 9.89
N PHE A 29 -19.37 -1.27 9.32
CA PHE A 29 -20.56 -0.81 10.05
C PHE A 29 -21.21 -1.99 10.77
N VAL A 30 -21.00 -2.09 12.08
CA VAL A 30 -21.72 -3.02 12.97
C VAL A 30 -23.15 -2.50 13.18
N VAL A 31 -24.15 -3.25 12.70
CA VAL A 31 -25.54 -3.08 13.18
C VAL A 31 -26.05 -4.39 13.75
N MET A 32 -26.23 -4.35 15.06
CA MET A 32 -26.84 -5.35 15.93
C MET A 32 -28.36 -5.40 15.70
N GLY A 33 -28.92 -6.61 15.85
CA GLY A 33 -30.23 -7.01 15.33
C GLY A 33 -31.48 -6.51 16.06
N GLY A 34 -32.63 -6.86 15.46
CA GLY A 34 -33.96 -6.73 16.03
C GLY A 34 -34.93 -7.69 15.35
N LEU A 35 -35.56 -8.57 16.13
CA LEU A 35 -36.50 -9.61 15.73
C LEU A 35 -37.94 -9.10 15.53
N ALA A 36 -38.67 -9.82 14.66
CA ALA A 36 -40.13 -10.08 14.58
C ALA A 36 -40.94 -9.35 13.47
N PRO A 37 -42.15 -9.84 13.08
CA PRO A 37 -42.36 -11.02 12.24
C PRO A 37 -43.21 -10.74 10.97
N ALA A 38 -43.05 -11.60 9.95
CA ALA A 38 -43.94 -11.94 8.82
C ALA A 38 -44.91 -10.89 8.22
N THR A 39 -44.69 -10.56 6.93
CA THR A 39 -45.75 -10.59 5.90
C THR A 39 -45.18 -11.05 4.55
N LEU A 40 -45.89 -11.96 3.89
CA LEU A 40 -45.61 -12.54 2.56
C LEU A 40 -45.91 -11.50 1.46
N GLY A 41 -45.03 -11.36 0.47
CA GLY A 41 -45.29 -10.51 -0.70
C GLY A 41 -44.09 -10.35 -1.63
N ASP A 42 -43.86 -11.39 -2.43
CA ASP A 42 -43.03 -11.50 -3.64
C ASP A 42 -42.55 -10.18 -4.30
N VAL A 43 -41.24 -9.90 -4.22
CA VAL A 43 -40.44 -9.31 -5.31
C VAL A 43 -39.04 -9.94 -5.21
N ALA A 44 -38.71 -10.81 -6.14
CA ALA A 44 -37.38 -11.38 -6.30
C ALA A 44 -36.37 -10.25 -6.59
N ALA A 45 -35.69 -9.80 -5.54
CA ALA A 45 -34.41 -9.10 -5.62
C ALA A 45 -33.33 -10.16 -5.62
N ASP A 46 -32.79 -10.45 -6.80
CA ASP A 46 -31.61 -11.30 -6.96
C ASP A 46 -30.35 -10.44 -6.81
N THR A 47 -29.36 -11.04 -6.15
CA THR A 47 -27.97 -10.61 -5.90
C THR A 47 -27.72 -9.45 -4.92
N ALA A 48 -27.96 -9.72 -3.63
CA ALA A 48 -27.00 -9.31 -2.59
C ALA A 48 -26.36 -10.60 -2.06
N GLY A 49 -25.34 -11.09 -2.77
CA GLY A 49 -24.60 -12.27 -2.35
C GLY A 49 -23.82 -11.95 -1.08
N THR A 50 -24.23 -12.53 0.05
CA THR A 50 -23.34 -12.68 1.20
C THR A 50 -22.21 -13.60 0.76
N SER A 51 -21.02 -13.05 0.49
CA SER A 51 -19.83 -13.85 0.21
C SER A 51 -19.61 -14.82 1.36
N SER A 52 -19.55 -16.11 1.04
CA SER A 52 -19.32 -17.16 2.04
C SER A 52 -17.84 -17.22 2.42
N SER A 53 -17.51 -17.88 3.54
CA SER A 53 -16.13 -18.14 3.93
C SER A 53 -15.37 -19.00 2.90
N ALA A 54 -16.09 -19.79 2.10
CA ALA A 54 -15.50 -20.55 1.01
C ALA A 54 -15.09 -19.66 -0.16
N ASP A 55 -15.91 -18.66 -0.51
CA ASP A 55 -15.58 -17.67 -1.55
C ASP A 55 -14.38 -16.81 -1.15
N ALA A 56 -14.23 -16.51 0.14
CA ALA A 56 -13.09 -15.77 0.66
C ALA A 56 -11.78 -16.60 0.66
N ALA A 57 -11.85 -17.87 1.04
CA ALA A 57 -10.70 -18.77 0.96
C ALA A 57 -10.22 -18.97 -0.49
N GLU A 58 -11.16 -19.11 -1.44
CA GLU A 58 -10.86 -19.19 -2.87
C GLU A 58 -10.23 -17.89 -3.41
N ALA A 59 -10.66 -16.74 -2.90
CA ALA A 59 -10.06 -15.45 -3.22
C ALA A 59 -8.61 -15.36 -2.70
N MET A 60 -8.34 -15.77 -1.46
CA MET A 60 -6.97 -15.79 -0.92
C MET A 60 -6.06 -16.75 -1.68
N GLU A 61 -6.54 -17.95 -2.02
CA GLU A 61 -5.78 -18.91 -2.84
C GLU A 61 -5.41 -18.31 -4.21
N THR A 62 -6.34 -17.56 -4.83
CA THR A 62 -6.09 -16.87 -6.09
C THR A 62 -5.04 -15.77 -5.94
N VAL A 63 -5.10 -15.00 -4.86
CA VAL A 63 -4.08 -13.98 -4.53
C VAL A 63 -2.71 -14.62 -4.38
N ASP A 64 -2.60 -15.69 -3.59
CA ASP A 64 -1.34 -16.40 -3.36
C ASP A 64 -0.78 -17.02 -4.64
N ALA A 65 -1.64 -17.59 -5.49
CA ALA A 65 -1.22 -18.16 -6.76
C ALA A 65 -0.64 -17.10 -7.70
N GLN A 66 -1.23 -15.89 -7.75
CA GLN A 66 -0.77 -14.82 -8.61
C GLN A 66 0.46 -14.10 -8.04
N TYR A 67 0.33 -13.54 -6.85
CA TYR A 67 1.35 -12.67 -6.24
C TYR A 67 2.50 -13.49 -5.65
N GLY A 68 2.21 -14.63 -5.03
CA GLY A 68 3.22 -15.53 -4.49
C GLY A 68 4.13 -16.11 -5.56
N THR A 69 3.58 -16.53 -6.71
CA THR A 69 4.39 -17.00 -7.84
C THR A 69 5.32 -15.88 -8.35
N ALA A 70 4.80 -14.66 -8.48
CA ALA A 70 5.59 -13.52 -8.95
C ALA A 70 6.72 -13.16 -7.96
N ALA A 71 6.41 -13.05 -6.67
CA ALA A 71 7.38 -12.75 -5.61
C ALA A 71 8.47 -13.83 -5.53
N GLN A 72 8.11 -15.11 -5.59
CA GLN A 72 9.07 -16.21 -5.58
C GLN A 72 9.96 -16.23 -6.83
N ALA A 73 9.44 -15.84 -7.99
CA ALA A 73 10.25 -15.71 -9.20
C ALA A 73 11.26 -14.56 -9.11
N LEU A 74 10.94 -13.48 -8.38
CA LEU A 74 11.87 -12.40 -8.08
C LEU A 74 12.93 -12.85 -7.06
N LEU A 75 12.52 -13.60 -6.04
CA LEU A 75 13.44 -14.16 -5.04
C LEU A 75 14.46 -15.09 -5.70
N ALA A 76 14.01 -16.00 -6.58
CA ALA A 76 14.90 -16.88 -7.33
C ALA A 76 15.87 -16.13 -8.26
N GLN A 77 15.52 -14.91 -8.72
CA GLN A 77 16.44 -14.05 -9.46
C GLN A 77 17.48 -13.41 -8.55
N TYR A 78 17.06 -12.92 -7.38
CA TYR A 78 17.95 -12.39 -6.36
C TYR A 78 18.95 -13.44 -5.86
N GLU A 79 18.51 -14.69 -5.62
CA GLU A 79 19.38 -15.78 -5.17
C GLU A 79 20.49 -16.13 -6.18
N GLN A 80 20.31 -15.84 -7.46
CA GLN A 80 21.35 -16.03 -8.49
C GLN A 80 22.45 -14.97 -8.41
N ASP A 81 22.13 -13.76 -7.94
CA ASP A 81 23.07 -12.68 -7.69
C ASP A 81 22.64 -11.84 -6.47
N PRO A 82 22.96 -12.29 -5.25
CA PRO A 82 22.53 -11.62 -4.01
C PRO A 82 23.16 -10.24 -3.80
N THR A 83 24.09 -9.82 -4.67
CA THR A 83 24.75 -8.53 -4.59
C THR A 83 24.06 -7.45 -5.44
N ASN A 84 23.06 -7.82 -6.23
CA ASN A 84 22.36 -6.90 -7.10
C ASN A 84 21.20 -6.19 -6.34
N PRO A 85 21.33 -4.88 -6.07
CA PRO A 85 20.33 -4.14 -5.31
C PRO A 85 19.00 -4.01 -6.05
N THR A 86 19.00 -4.05 -7.38
CA THR A 86 17.75 -3.99 -8.18
C THR A 86 16.90 -5.24 -7.97
N THR A 87 17.52 -6.42 -7.96
CA THR A 87 16.77 -7.66 -7.72
C THR A 87 16.27 -7.74 -6.28
N LEU A 88 17.05 -7.26 -5.30
CA LEU A 88 16.61 -7.19 -3.91
C LEU A 88 15.40 -6.26 -3.74
N LEU A 89 15.46 -5.06 -4.32
CA LEU A 89 14.31 -4.13 -4.30
C LEU A 89 13.08 -4.73 -4.96
N ASN A 90 13.24 -5.45 -6.07
CA ASN A 90 12.12 -6.13 -6.71
C ASN A 90 11.50 -7.20 -5.80
N VAL A 91 12.31 -7.94 -5.03
CA VAL A 91 11.79 -8.91 -4.04
C VAL A 91 10.97 -8.17 -2.98
N ALA A 92 11.51 -7.09 -2.41
CA ALA A 92 10.79 -6.28 -1.42
C ALA A 92 9.42 -5.79 -1.95
N ASN A 93 9.41 -5.21 -3.16
CA ASN A 93 8.20 -4.74 -3.81
C ASN A 93 7.21 -5.89 -4.11
N GLY A 94 7.71 -7.06 -4.52
CA GLY A 94 6.87 -8.22 -4.80
C GLY A 94 6.18 -8.76 -3.54
N TYR A 95 6.88 -8.83 -2.42
CA TYR A 95 6.29 -9.19 -1.12
C TYR A 95 5.34 -8.12 -0.59
N PHE A 96 5.65 -6.84 -0.81
CA PHE A 96 4.75 -5.73 -0.47
C PHE A 96 3.42 -5.84 -1.22
N ASP A 97 3.46 -5.98 -2.55
CA ASP A 97 2.28 -6.13 -3.38
C ASP A 97 1.45 -7.37 -2.97
N TRP A 98 2.14 -8.47 -2.65
CA TRP A 98 1.48 -9.69 -2.18
C TRP A 98 0.81 -9.48 -0.82
N GLY A 99 1.51 -8.91 0.16
CA GLY A 99 0.98 -8.66 1.50
C GLY A 99 -0.23 -7.73 1.48
N VAL A 100 -0.18 -6.65 0.70
CA VAL A 100 -1.32 -5.74 0.52
C VAL A 100 -2.50 -6.43 -0.16
N ALA A 101 -2.24 -7.22 -1.22
CA ALA A 101 -3.28 -7.96 -1.90
C ALA A 101 -3.96 -8.98 -0.96
N ALA A 102 -3.17 -9.70 -0.17
CA ALA A 102 -3.65 -10.64 0.84
C ALA A 102 -4.48 -9.91 1.91
N LEU A 103 -3.99 -8.78 2.42
CA LEU A 103 -4.70 -7.99 3.44
C LEU A 103 -6.09 -7.54 2.96
N ASN A 104 -6.19 -7.09 1.70
CA ASN A 104 -7.45 -6.64 1.11
C ASN A 104 -8.48 -7.78 0.93
N HIS A 105 -8.02 -9.03 0.86
CA HIS A 105 -8.87 -10.21 0.71
C HIS A 105 -9.02 -11.01 2.01
N ALA A 106 -8.36 -10.58 3.10
CA ALA A 106 -8.48 -11.21 4.39
C ALA A 106 -9.88 -10.99 4.98
N THR A 107 -10.59 -12.07 5.25
CA THR A 107 -11.92 -12.04 5.88
C THR A 107 -11.96 -12.66 7.27
N ASP A 108 -10.83 -13.23 7.71
CA ASP A 108 -10.66 -13.89 8.99
C ASP A 108 -9.25 -13.63 9.56
N ASP A 109 -9.02 -14.12 10.77
CA ASP A 109 -7.77 -13.92 11.50
C ASP A 109 -6.59 -14.64 10.83
N GLU A 110 -6.83 -15.78 10.17
CA GLU A 110 -5.79 -16.54 9.46
C GLU A 110 -5.30 -15.81 8.21
N GLY A 111 -6.23 -15.30 7.38
CA GLY A 111 -5.89 -14.48 6.23
C GLY A 111 -5.20 -13.18 6.63
N SER A 112 -5.62 -12.57 7.74
CA SER A 112 -4.99 -11.36 8.27
C SER A 112 -3.56 -11.64 8.75
N ALA A 113 -3.36 -12.75 9.48
CA ALA A 113 -2.04 -13.17 9.94
C ALA A 113 -1.10 -13.49 8.76
N HIS A 114 -1.61 -14.15 7.72
CA HIS A 114 -0.85 -14.41 6.49
C HIS A 114 -0.41 -13.11 5.81
N ALA A 115 -1.32 -12.14 5.66
CA ALA A 115 -0.98 -10.84 5.10
C ALA A 115 0.09 -10.10 5.92
N ILE A 116 -0.02 -10.13 7.26
CA ILE A 116 0.95 -9.52 8.17
C ILE A 116 2.33 -10.19 8.03
N GLU A 117 2.40 -11.51 7.91
CA GLU A 117 3.65 -12.23 7.68
C GLU A 117 4.34 -11.77 6.37
N LEU A 118 3.56 -11.67 5.29
CA LEU A 118 4.06 -11.20 3.99
C LEU A 118 4.59 -9.76 4.05
N LEU A 119 3.86 -8.88 4.75
CA LEU A 119 4.29 -7.48 4.96
C LEU A 119 5.58 -7.42 5.79
N ASN A 120 5.73 -8.26 6.82
CA ASN A 120 6.97 -8.35 7.59
C ASN A 120 8.14 -8.89 6.76
N GLN A 121 7.89 -9.83 5.85
CA GLN A 121 8.91 -10.26 4.87
C GLN A 121 9.33 -9.11 3.97
N ALA A 122 8.39 -8.31 3.46
CA ALA A 122 8.69 -7.10 2.69
C ALA A 122 9.55 -6.11 3.50
N VAL A 123 9.22 -5.87 4.78
CA VAL A 123 10.03 -5.03 5.69
C VAL A 123 11.47 -5.53 5.76
N GLY A 124 11.68 -6.84 5.94
CA GLY A 124 13.02 -7.44 5.99
C GLY A 124 13.83 -7.18 4.71
N TYR A 125 13.21 -7.36 3.54
CA TYR A 125 13.89 -7.08 2.27
C TYR A 125 14.14 -5.58 2.03
N TYR A 126 13.24 -4.70 2.46
CA TYR A 126 13.48 -3.26 2.43
C TYR A 126 14.60 -2.86 3.40
N ASP A 127 14.67 -3.45 4.59
CA ASP A 127 15.74 -3.22 5.56
C ASP A 127 17.10 -3.60 4.97
N ASP A 128 17.20 -4.78 4.36
CA ASP A 128 18.41 -5.23 3.67
C ASP A 128 18.79 -4.29 2.52
N TYR A 129 17.81 -3.83 1.72
CA TYR A 129 18.06 -2.89 0.63
C TYR A 129 18.53 -1.52 1.13
N LEU A 130 17.90 -0.99 2.18
CA LEU A 130 18.20 0.33 2.75
C LEU A 130 19.54 0.36 3.49
N ALA A 131 20.05 -0.78 3.96
CA ALA A 131 21.38 -0.87 4.56
C ALA A 131 22.49 -0.36 3.62
N ASP A 132 22.37 -0.66 2.32
CA ASP A 132 23.30 -0.19 1.28
C ASP A 132 22.79 1.06 0.53
N ASN A 133 21.51 1.41 0.68
CA ASN A 133 20.85 2.51 -0.03
C ASN A 133 20.08 3.44 0.94
N PRO A 134 20.75 4.06 1.93
CA PRO A 134 20.07 4.78 3.03
C PRO A 134 19.30 6.04 2.58
N GLU A 135 19.54 6.55 1.38
CA GLU A 135 18.84 7.73 0.83
C GLU A 135 17.69 7.36 -0.12
N ALA A 136 17.33 6.07 -0.23
CA ALA A 136 16.26 5.60 -1.11
C ALA A 136 14.87 5.87 -0.52
N LYS A 137 14.44 7.14 -0.59
CA LYS A 137 13.19 7.66 0.00
C LYS A 137 11.93 6.87 -0.36
N SER A 138 11.79 6.42 -1.61
CA SER A 138 10.67 5.57 -2.02
C SER A 138 10.61 4.28 -1.21
N ALA A 139 11.75 3.57 -1.08
CA ALA A 139 11.83 2.34 -0.30
C ALA A 139 11.60 2.58 1.21
N MET A 140 12.03 3.74 1.74
CA MET A 140 11.73 4.12 3.13
C MET A 140 10.21 4.30 3.34
N VAL A 141 9.52 4.93 2.39
CA VAL A 141 8.05 5.09 2.43
C VAL A 141 7.36 3.74 2.29
N ASP A 142 7.72 2.92 1.31
CA ASP A 142 7.09 1.62 1.08
C ASP A 142 7.28 0.68 2.29
N ARG A 143 8.47 0.71 2.91
CA ARG A 143 8.72 0.03 4.18
C ARG A 143 7.81 0.53 5.30
N ALA A 144 7.66 1.85 5.46
CA ALA A 144 6.78 2.40 6.50
C ALA A 144 5.31 1.99 6.28
N ILE A 145 4.86 1.89 5.02
CA ILE A 145 3.53 1.36 4.67
C ILE A 145 3.41 -0.11 5.11
N CYS A 146 4.44 -0.94 4.87
CA CYS A 146 4.43 -2.32 5.35
C CYS A 146 4.31 -2.40 6.88
N VAL A 147 5.11 -1.61 7.61
CA VAL A 147 5.11 -1.56 9.07
C VAL A 147 3.75 -1.11 9.61
N PHE A 148 3.14 -0.11 8.96
CA PHE A 148 1.81 0.37 9.32
C PHE A 148 0.77 -0.75 9.17
N TYR A 149 0.68 -1.39 8.01
CA TYR A 149 -0.31 -2.45 7.78
C TYR A 149 -0.01 -3.75 8.54
N ALA A 150 1.23 -3.96 8.97
CA ALA A 150 1.59 -5.03 9.91
C ALA A 150 1.13 -4.75 11.36
N GLY A 151 0.61 -3.54 11.64
CA GLY A 151 0.00 -3.15 12.91
C GLY A 151 0.87 -2.28 13.81
N ASP A 152 2.11 -1.96 13.42
CA ASP A 152 2.97 -1.04 14.19
C ASP A 152 2.85 0.39 13.67
N HIS A 153 1.68 0.98 13.94
CA HIS A 153 1.36 2.33 13.46
C HIS A 153 2.30 3.39 14.04
N THR A 154 2.79 3.18 15.27
CA THR A 154 3.65 4.15 15.95
C THR A 154 4.99 4.25 15.24
N SER A 155 5.68 3.12 15.03
CA SER A 155 6.98 3.14 14.35
C SER A 155 6.87 3.56 12.89
N ALA A 156 5.76 3.26 12.20
CA ALA A 156 5.53 3.74 10.84
C ALA A 156 5.40 5.27 10.76
N ILE A 157 4.65 5.88 11.68
CA ILE A 157 4.51 7.34 11.78
C ILE A 157 5.85 7.99 12.11
N GLU A 158 6.57 7.48 13.13
CA GLU A 158 7.88 8.00 13.52
C GLU A 158 8.88 7.94 12.36
N ALA A 159 8.87 6.86 11.57
CA ALA A 159 9.73 6.73 10.41
C ALA A 159 9.43 7.75 9.31
N LEU A 160 8.15 8.04 9.04
CA LEU A 160 7.78 9.07 8.06
C LEU A 160 8.04 10.48 8.59
N GLU A 161 7.80 10.73 9.88
CA GLU A 161 8.17 12.00 10.54
C GLU A 161 9.68 12.26 10.44
N ASP A 162 10.52 11.25 10.70
CA ASP A 162 11.98 11.36 10.53
C ASP A 162 12.38 11.62 9.07
N LEU A 163 11.76 10.92 8.11
CA LEU A 163 12.03 11.13 6.68
C LEU A 163 11.76 12.58 6.27
N VAL A 164 10.60 13.12 6.62
CA VAL A 164 10.20 14.47 6.21
C VAL A 164 10.89 15.58 7.01
N GLN A 165 11.43 15.30 8.19
CA GLN A 165 12.15 16.29 8.99
C GLN A 165 13.65 16.29 8.72
N ASN A 166 14.26 15.10 8.62
CA ASN A 166 15.70 14.93 8.67
C ASN A 166 16.33 14.44 7.36
N THR A 167 15.54 13.80 6.48
CA THR A 167 16.07 13.23 5.22
C THR A 167 15.71 14.09 4.01
N ASP A 168 14.42 14.30 3.74
CA ASP A 168 13.96 15.13 2.63
C ASP A 168 12.58 15.73 2.90
N PRO A 169 12.55 17.00 3.37
CA PRO A 169 11.31 17.73 3.59
C PRO A 169 10.47 17.96 2.32
N GLY A 170 11.06 17.82 1.13
CA GLY A 170 10.39 18.01 -0.15
C GLY A 170 9.81 16.71 -0.73
N PHE A 171 9.95 15.57 -0.06
CA PHE A 171 9.47 14.30 -0.60
C PHE A 171 7.96 14.13 -0.39
N ALA A 172 7.19 14.67 -1.33
CA ALA A 172 5.73 14.71 -1.29
C ALA A 172 5.03 13.36 -0.98
N PRO A 173 5.48 12.19 -1.48
CA PRO A 173 4.88 10.91 -1.12
C PRO A 173 4.94 10.58 0.38
N ALA A 174 5.99 10.99 1.09
CA ALA A 174 6.09 10.75 2.53
C ALA A 174 5.07 11.58 3.30
N TRP A 175 4.87 12.85 2.92
CA TRP A 175 3.84 13.70 3.53
C TRP A 175 2.42 13.15 3.30
N ALA A 176 2.13 12.65 2.09
CA ALA A 176 0.83 12.06 1.78
C ALA A 176 0.55 10.80 2.63
N ASN A 177 1.54 9.92 2.78
CA ASN A 177 1.39 8.71 3.60
C ASN A 177 1.37 9.04 5.10
N LEU A 178 2.13 10.04 5.55
CA LEU A 178 2.05 10.53 6.93
C LEU A 178 0.64 11.04 7.24
N GLY A 179 0.05 11.83 6.34
CA GLY A 179 -1.35 12.26 6.46
C GLY A 179 -2.31 11.09 6.59
N MET A 180 -2.13 10.03 5.78
CA MET A 180 -2.93 8.81 5.85
C MET A 180 -2.82 8.10 7.20
N PHE A 181 -1.60 7.91 7.70
CA PHE A 181 -1.38 7.23 8.99
C PHE A 181 -1.93 8.03 10.17
N LEU A 182 -1.75 9.36 10.15
CA LEU A 182 -2.29 10.25 11.16
C LEU A 182 -3.83 10.25 11.15
N GLU A 183 -4.42 10.23 9.96
CA GLU A 183 -5.88 10.17 9.80
C GLU A 183 -6.45 8.86 10.38
N SER A 184 -5.83 7.71 10.10
CA SER A 184 -6.27 6.43 10.67
C SER A 184 -6.18 6.37 12.19
N GLU A 185 -5.25 7.11 12.79
CA GLU A 185 -5.11 7.26 14.24
C GLU A 185 -6.04 8.34 14.83
N GLY A 186 -6.89 8.96 14.01
CA GLY A 186 -7.80 10.02 14.43
C GLY A 186 -7.13 11.37 14.70
N ARG A 187 -5.83 11.53 14.39
CA ARG A 187 -5.06 12.78 14.49
C ARG A 187 -5.40 13.72 13.32
N THR A 188 -6.67 14.08 13.21
CA THR A 188 -7.26 14.74 12.04
C THR A 188 -6.57 16.05 11.65
N ASN A 189 -6.25 16.92 12.61
CA ASN A 189 -5.62 18.22 12.29
C ASN A 189 -4.21 18.01 11.71
N GLU A 190 -3.43 17.12 12.31
CA GLU A 190 -2.07 16.82 11.86
C GLU A 190 -2.09 16.13 10.49
N ALA A 191 -3.10 15.29 10.23
CA ALA A 191 -3.32 14.70 8.91
C ALA A 191 -3.56 15.78 7.84
N ARG A 192 -4.38 16.81 8.15
CA ARG A 192 -4.63 17.93 7.23
C ARG A 192 -3.36 18.70 6.93
N ASP A 193 -2.59 19.06 7.96
CA ASP A 193 -1.30 19.76 7.79
C ASP A 193 -0.35 18.95 6.90
N ALA A 194 -0.29 17.62 7.10
CA ALA A 194 0.55 16.74 6.27
C ALA A 194 0.06 16.66 4.81
N TYR A 195 -1.25 16.54 4.57
CA TYR A 195 -1.80 16.53 3.20
C TYR A 195 -1.61 17.86 2.48
N GLU A 196 -1.78 19.00 3.16
CA GLU A 196 -1.51 20.33 2.60
C GLU A 196 -0.02 20.45 2.21
N THR A 197 0.87 20.01 3.09
CA THR A 197 2.32 19.98 2.82
C THR A 197 2.66 19.06 1.65
N ALA A 198 1.98 17.91 1.51
CA ALA A 198 2.15 17.01 0.37
C ALA A 198 1.82 17.71 -0.97
N ILE A 199 0.72 18.48 -1.00
CA ILE A 199 0.29 19.23 -2.20
C ILE A 199 1.31 20.33 -2.57
N GLU A 200 1.86 21.02 -1.57
CA GLU A 200 2.90 22.02 -1.77
C GLU A 200 4.20 21.39 -2.29
N ALA A 201 4.64 20.30 -1.65
CA ALA A 201 5.86 19.58 -1.99
C ALA A 201 5.81 18.90 -3.37
N ALA A 202 4.62 18.52 -3.86
CA ALA A 202 4.45 17.89 -5.17
C ALA A 202 4.95 18.76 -6.33
N GLY A 203 5.03 20.08 -6.14
CA GLY A 203 5.41 21.04 -7.17
C GLY A 203 4.43 21.04 -8.35
N GLU A 204 4.76 21.79 -9.41
CA GLU A 204 3.87 21.94 -10.57
C GLU A 204 3.71 20.64 -11.37
N THR A 205 4.76 19.81 -11.44
CA THR A 205 4.77 18.59 -12.25
C THR A 205 4.05 17.42 -11.59
N ASP A 206 3.89 17.45 -10.25
CA ASP A 206 3.34 16.36 -9.44
C ASP A 206 3.84 14.98 -9.91
N ALA A 207 5.16 14.77 -9.80
CA ALA A 207 5.82 13.61 -10.38
C ALA A 207 5.30 12.26 -9.85
N TYR A 208 4.63 12.28 -8.70
CA TYR A 208 4.08 11.13 -8.00
C TYR A 208 2.55 11.08 -8.01
N GLY A 209 1.87 12.06 -8.63
CA GLY A 209 0.40 12.13 -8.65
C GLY A 209 -0.23 12.26 -7.26
N VAL A 210 0.47 12.85 -6.29
CA VAL A 210 0.01 12.89 -4.89
C VAL A 210 -1.02 13.99 -4.65
N ARG A 211 -1.10 15.01 -5.53
CA ARG A 211 -1.97 16.16 -5.30
C ARG A 211 -3.44 15.77 -5.29
N ASP A 212 -3.88 14.98 -6.27
CA ASP A 212 -5.28 14.55 -6.38
C ASP A 212 -5.69 13.68 -5.18
N TYR A 213 -4.79 12.79 -4.75
CA TYR A 213 -5.00 11.97 -3.56
C TYR A 213 -5.14 12.82 -2.30
N ALA A 214 -4.15 13.68 -2.01
CA ALA A 214 -4.14 14.51 -0.82
C ALA A 214 -5.32 15.49 -0.79
N GLN A 215 -5.69 16.08 -1.93
CA GLN A 215 -6.86 16.94 -2.04
C GLN A 215 -8.15 16.18 -1.74
N GLY A 216 -8.31 14.98 -2.28
CA GLY A 216 -9.48 14.14 -2.01
C GLY A 216 -9.60 13.76 -0.52
N ARG A 217 -8.47 13.56 0.17
CA ARG A 217 -8.47 13.32 1.62
C ARG A 217 -8.82 14.59 2.41
N LEU A 218 -8.28 15.75 2.04
CA LEU A 218 -8.63 17.03 2.67
C LEU A 218 -10.13 17.33 2.56
N ASP A 219 -10.71 17.12 1.37
CA ASP A 219 -12.15 17.33 1.13
C ASP A 219 -13.01 16.39 2.00
N ALA A 220 -12.54 15.17 2.25
CA ALA A 220 -13.22 14.19 3.09
C ALA A 220 -13.15 14.53 4.60
N LEU A 221 -12.11 15.27 5.02
CA LEU A 221 -11.90 15.66 6.42
C LEU A 221 -12.70 16.90 6.85
N GLY A 222 -13.39 17.57 5.92
CA GLY A 222 -14.30 18.70 6.18
C GLY A 222 -13.57 20.00 6.42
#